data_AF-A0A939L4Q4-F1
#
_entry.id   AF-A0A939L4Q4-F1
#
_cell.length_a   1.000
_cell.length_b   1.000
_cell.length_c   1.000
_cell.angle_alpha   90.00
_cell.angle_beta   90.00
_cell.angle_gamma   90.00
#
_symmetry.space_group_name_H-M   'P 1'
#
loop_
_entity.id
_entity.type
_entity.pdbx_description
1 polymer ?
#
loop_
_entity_poly.entity_id
_entity_poly.type
_entity_poly.pdbx_seq_one_letter_code
_entity_poly.pdbx_strand_id
1 'polypeptide(L)'
;DGGIVPLCTRTDLGQGTAQVGTADAQGRIYGAFTVYNVSGRSCRLGGPGAVAVTAVSGADRSRVRTADHTPGDPAGDSLPAMDAEPPVLAPQAGYRVPFAWVPDQGCTPAGGATDPSLGVSQVSLNTQAPATGGVPGSGASAAPTANPQPSSSPSAGPTVEPSPTATATANPTGRTGTATIAHTPAPGSPSAATASLPVACGGTLYRGGVQSAGGAAPQTGAPTAG
;
A
#
# COMPACT_ATOMS: atom_id res chain seq x y z
N ASP A 1 3.38 -35.82 -24.88
CA ASP A 1 2.21 -35.83 -24.00
C ASP A 1 2.29 -34.58 -23.12
N GLY A 2 1.68 -33.48 -23.60
CA GLY A 2 1.73 -32.18 -22.95
C GLY A 2 0.73 -32.13 -21.82
N GLY A 3 1.06 -32.78 -20.70
CA GLY A 3 0.16 -32.89 -19.55
C GLY A 3 -0.34 -31.54 -19.06
N ILE A 4 -1.65 -31.42 -18.90
CA ILE A 4 -2.30 -30.23 -18.34
C ILE A 4 -1.77 -30.02 -16.92
N VAL A 5 -1.02 -28.94 -16.72
CA VAL A 5 -0.55 -28.57 -15.38
C VAL A 5 -1.72 -27.93 -14.62
N PRO A 6 -2.12 -28.47 -13.45
CA PRO A 6 -3.23 -27.92 -12.69
C PRO A 6 -2.90 -26.52 -12.15
N LEU A 7 -3.92 -25.72 -11.88
CA LEU A 7 -3.73 -24.44 -11.19
C LEU A 7 -3.25 -24.66 -9.75
N CYS A 8 -2.34 -23.80 -9.28
CA CYS A 8 -1.94 -23.78 -7.88
C CYS A 8 -3.14 -23.41 -7.00
N THR A 9 -3.40 -24.20 -5.97
CA THR A 9 -4.39 -23.88 -4.94
C THR A 9 -3.77 -23.00 -3.86
N ARG A 10 -4.60 -22.47 -2.95
CA ARG A 10 -4.07 -21.65 -1.84
C ARG A 10 -3.10 -22.43 -0.96
N THR A 11 -3.40 -23.70 -0.69
CA THR A 11 -2.58 -24.59 0.15
C THR A 11 -1.27 -24.98 -0.51
N ASP A 12 -1.19 -24.91 -1.85
CA ASP A 12 0.08 -25.14 -2.56
C ASP A 12 1.04 -23.95 -2.39
N LEU A 13 0.53 -22.76 -2.06
CA LEU A 13 1.31 -21.51 -1.99
C LEU A 13 1.61 -21.13 -0.53
N GLY A 14 2.88 -21.02 -0.16
CA GLY A 14 3.26 -20.77 1.23
C GLY A 14 4.63 -20.11 1.36
N GLN A 15 5.11 -20.03 2.60
CA GLN A 15 6.40 -19.43 2.96
C GLN A 15 6.59 -18.03 2.34
N GLY A 16 5.52 -17.24 2.38
CA GLY A 16 5.55 -15.91 1.81
C GLY A 16 6.50 -15.00 2.58
N THR A 17 7.35 -14.29 1.86
CA THR A 17 8.27 -13.28 2.40
C THR A 17 8.05 -11.96 1.70
N ALA A 18 8.41 -10.86 2.35
CA ALA A 18 8.40 -9.53 1.76
C ALA A 18 9.77 -8.91 1.89
N GLN A 19 10.21 -8.24 0.84
CA GLN A 19 11.42 -7.43 0.82
C GLN A 19 11.01 -5.99 0.51
N VAL A 20 11.46 -5.06 1.33
CA VAL A 20 11.19 -3.62 1.21
C VAL A 20 12.54 -2.92 1.12
N GLY A 21 12.76 -2.20 0.02
CA GLY A 21 13.96 -1.41 -0.19
C GLY A 21 13.93 -0.09 0.57
N THR A 22 15.00 0.70 0.42
CA THR A 22 15.04 2.07 0.90
C THR A 22 14.28 3.00 -0.05
N ALA A 23 13.88 4.17 0.44
CA ALA A 23 13.33 5.22 -0.40
C ALA A 23 14.40 5.76 -1.37
N ASP A 24 14.02 6.03 -2.60
CA ASP A 24 14.88 6.70 -3.57
C ASP A 24 14.87 8.23 -3.39
N ALA A 25 15.57 8.95 -4.26
CA ALA A 25 15.65 10.42 -4.22
C ALA A 25 14.29 11.12 -4.39
N GLN A 26 13.27 10.43 -4.90
CA GLN A 26 11.90 10.92 -5.04
C GLN A 26 10.98 10.40 -3.92
N GLY A 27 11.53 9.70 -2.92
CA GLY A 27 10.78 9.12 -1.81
C GLY A 27 10.03 7.84 -2.18
N ARG A 28 10.24 7.28 -3.39
CA ARG A 28 9.58 6.04 -3.80
C ARG A 28 10.27 4.86 -3.14
N ILE A 29 9.48 3.90 -2.69
CA ILE A 29 9.99 2.68 -2.04
C ILE A 29 9.60 1.49 -2.89
N TYR A 30 10.60 0.75 -3.36
CA TYR A 30 10.38 -0.45 -4.14
C TYR A 30 10.54 -1.69 -3.26
N GLY A 31 9.81 -2.73 -3.61
CA GLY A 31 9.91 -4.01 -2.91
C GLY A 31 9.29 -5.13 -3.70
N ALA A 32 9.33 -6.33 -3.13
CA ALA A 32 8.68 -7.49 -3.71
C ALA A 32 8.21 -8.46 -2.64
N PHE A 33 7.04 -9.05 -2.88
CA PHE A 33 6.61 -10.26 -2.18
C PHE A 33 7.14 -11.46 -2.92
N THR A 34 7.58 -12.48 -2.18
CA THR A 34 7.97 -13.78 -2.74
C THR A 34 7.14 -14.86 -2.09
N VAL A 35 6.51 -15.73 -2.87
CA VAL A 35 5.70 -16.85 -2.37
C VAL A 35 6.13 -18.11 -3.09
N TYR A 36 6.18 -19.22 -2.36
CA TYR A 36 6.73 -20.48 -2.85
C TYR A 36 5.65 -21.54 -3.00
N ASN A 37 5.84 -22.42 -3.97
CA ASN A 37 5.09 -23.67 -4.05
C ASN A 37 5.63 -24.62 -2.98
N VAL A 38 4.91 -24.76 -1.88
CA VAL A 38 5.27 -25.63 -0.75
C VAL A 38 4.77 -27.07 -0.95
N SER A 39 4.05 -27.33 -2.05
CA SER A 39 3.57 -28.67 -2.37
C SER A 39 4.67 -29.55 -2.98
N GLY A 40 4.36 -30.86 -3.07
CA GLY A 40 5.20 -31.84 -3.76
C GLY A 40 4.94 -31.95 -5.27
N ARG A 41 4.14 -31.06 -5.88
CA ARG A 41 3.75 -31.12 -7.30
C ARG A 41 3.97 -29.81 -8.04
N SER A 42 4.13 -29.87 -9.35
CA SER A 42 4.11 -28.68 -10.20
C SER A 42 2.69 -28.14 -10.39
N CYS A 43 2.53 -26.82 -10.39
CA CYS A 43 1.25 -26.16 -10.64
C CYS A 43 1.43 -24.84 -11.37
N ARG A 44 0.43 -24.40 -12.14
CA ARG A 44 0.43 -23.10 -12.84
C ARG A 44 -0.19 -22.03 -11.95
N LEU A 45 0.45 -20.87 -11.83
CA LEU A 45 -0.14 -19.76 -11.10
C LEU A 45 -1.37 -19.22 -11.84
N GLY A 46 -2.48 -19.00 -11.13
CA GLY A 46 -3.73 -18.51 -11.73
C GLY A 46 -3.72 -17.01 -12.08
N GLY A 47 -2.71 -16.26 -11.61
CA GLY A 47 -2.58 -14.83 -11.81
C GLY A 47 -1.69 -14.18 -10.73
N PRO A 48 -1.45 -12.86 -10.82
CA PRO A 48 -0.56 -12.14 -9.90
C PRO A 48 -1.09 -12.03 -8.47
N GLY A 49 -2.39 -12.29 -8.24
CA GLY A 49 -3.04 -12.06 -6.96
C GLY A 49 -3.30 -10.57 -6.69
N ALA A 50 -3.49 -10.23 -5.42
CA ALA A 50 -3.77 -8.88 -4.97
C ALA A 50 -2.74 -8.42 -3.94
N VAL A 51 -2.32 -7.17 -4.05
CA VAL A 51 -1.53 -6.49 -3.01
C VAL A 51 -2.37 -5.33 -2.50
N ALA A 52 -2.56 -5.24 -1.19
CA ALA A 52 -3.40 -4.21 -0.59
C ALA A 52 -2.79 -3.63 0.68
N VAL A 53 -3.14 -2.38 0.99
CA VAL A 53 -2.80 -1.74 2.27
C VAL A 53 -3.85 -2.15 3.32
N THR A 54 -3.44 -2.92 4.32
CA THR A 54 -4.34 -3.47 5.34
C THR A 54 -4.42 -2.59 6.58
N ALA A 55 -3.38 -1.82 6.89
CA ALA A 55 -3.37 -0.89 8.02
C ALA A 55 -2.54 0.35 7.71
N VAL A 56 -2.92 1.49 8.27
CA VAL A 56 -2.13 2.73 8.24
C VAL A 56 -2.18 3.35 9.63
N SER A 57 -1.03 3.74 10.15
CA SER A 57 -0.90 4.47 11.41
C SER A 57 -0.03 5.70 11.21
N GLY A 58 -0.36 6.80 11.90
CA GLY A 58 0.41 8.06 11.78
C GLY A 58 0.32 8.77 10.42
N ALA A 59 -0.57 8.35 9.53
CA ALA A 59 -0.86 8.99 8.24
C ALA A 59 -2.36 8.90 7.91
N ASP A 60 -2.83 9.73 6.97
CA ASP A 60 -4.24 9.74 6.56
C ASP A 60 -4.56 8.52 5.70
N ARG A 61 -5.26 7.51 6.25
CA ARG A 61 -5.68 6.32 5.49
C ARG A 61 -6.48 6.67 4.23
N SER A 62 -7.23 7.78 4.27
CA SER A 62 -8.00 8.32 3.16
C SER A 62 -7.16 8.92 2.04
N ARG A 63 -5.85 9.15 2.24
CA ARG A 63 -4.89 9.54 1.20
C ARG A 63 -4.07 8.37 0.66
N VAL A 64 -4.27 7.17 1.22
CA VAL A 64 -3.58 5.97 0.76
C VAL A 64 -4.40 5.24 -0.29
N ARG A 65 -3.78 4.96 -1.43
CA ARG A 65 -4.39 4.29 -2.59
C ARG A 65 -3.59 3.07 -3.02
N THR A 66 -4.23 2.22 -3.80
CA THR A 66 -3.62 1.07 -4.45
C THR A 66 -4.01 1.07 -5.91
N ALA A 67 -3.06 0.83 -6.79
CA ALA A 67 -3.24 0.81 -8.23
C ALA A 67 -2.40 -0.31 -8.86
N ASP A 68 -2.77 -0.67 -10.08
CA ASP A 68 -2.04 -1.61 -10.91
C ASP A 68 -1.04 -0.82 -11.77
N HIS A 69 0.17 -1.37 -11.91
CA HIS A 69 1.21 -0.71 -12.70
C HIS A 69 0.81 -0.65 -14.18
N THR A 70 0.98 0.53 -14.76
CA THR A 70 0.82 0.82 -16.18
C THR A 70 2.06 1.59 -16.66
N PRO A 71 2.63 1.26 -17.83
CA PRO A 71 3.75 2.02 -18.37
C PRO A 71 3.45 3.53 -18.40
N GLY A 72 4.39 4.33 -17.87
CA GLY A 72 4.23 5.78 -17.73
C GLY A 72 3.58 6.26 -16.44
N ASP A 73 3.19 5.36 -15.53
CA ASP A 73 2.71 5.75 -14.20
C ASP A 73 3.84 6.24 -13.27
N PRO A 74 3.52 6.90 -12.14
CA PRO A 74 4.50 7.46 -11.21
C PRO A 74 5.49 6.48 -10.56
N ALA A 75 5.23 5.16 -10.61
CA ALA A 75 6.17 4.14 -10.15
C ALA A 75 7.36 3.93 -11.10
N GLY A 76 7.27 4.44 -12.33
CA GLY A 76 8.31 4.33 -13.36
C GLY A 76 8.48 2.91 -13.91
N ASP A 77 9.48 2.71 -14.78
CA ASP A 77 9.68 1.46 -15.53
C ASP A 77 10.32 0.32 -14.72
N SER A 78 10.55 0.52 -13.43
CA SER A 78 11.15 -0.48 -12.53
C SER A 78 10.18 -1.62 -12.18
N LEU A 79 8.88 -1.44 -12.44
CA LEU A 79 7.88 -2.48 -12.24
C LEU A 79 7.61 -3.22 -13.57
N PRO A 80 7.48 -4.55 -13.54
CA PRO A 80 7.02 -5.31 -14.69
C PRO A 80 5.58 -4.96 -15.03
N ALA A 81 5.26 -4.96 -16.33
CA ALA A 81 3.90 -4.80 -16.82
C ALA A 81 2.97 -5.91 -16.29
N MET A 82 1.68 -5.57 -16.13
CA MET A 82 0.68 -6.44 -15.52
C MET A 82 0.26 -7.61 -16.42
N ASP A 83 0.59 -7.54 -17.71
CA ASP A 83 0.24 -8.52 -18.74
C ASP A 83 1.20 -9.73 -18.79
N ALA A 84 2.10 -9.85 -17.81
CA ALA A 84 3.04 -10.95 -17.73
C ALA A 84 2.32 -12.30 -17.56
N GLU A 85 2.71 -13.28 -18.40
CA GLU A 85 2.21 -14.65 -18.33
C GLU A 85 2.55 -15.27 -16.95
N PRO A 86 1.56 -15.77 -16.20
CA PRO A 86 1.80 -16.38 -14.89
C PRO A 86 2.71 -17.63 -15.01
N PRO A 87 3.74 -17.75 -14.16
CA PRO A 87 4.69 -18.86 -14.27
C PRO A 87 4.09 -20.20 -13.81
N VAL A 88 4.67 -21.28 -14.33
CA VAL A 88 4.51 -22.62 -13.76
C VAL A 88 5.55 -22.81 -12.66
N LEU A 89 5.09 -23.23 -11.49
CA LEU A 89 5.92 -23.42 -10.30
C LEU A 89 6.14 -24.91 -10.09
N ALA A 90 7.40 -25.34 -10.19
CA ALA A 90 7.84 -26.64 -9.71
C ALA A 90 7.72 -26.71 -8.16
N PRO A 91 7.79 -27.91 -7.55
CA PRO A 91 7.94 -28.02 -6.11
C PRO A 91 9.08 -27.14 -5.60
N GLN A 92 8.83 -26.37 -4.54
CA GLN A 92 9.76 -25.41 -3.92
C GLN A 92 10.15 -24.20 -4.78
N ALA A 93 9.65 -24.08 -6.01
CA ALA A 93 9.87 -22.88 -6.83
C ALA A 93 9.02 -21.72 -6.32
N GLY A 94 9.53 -20.49 -6.46
CA GLY A 94 8.82 -19.28 -6.04
C GLY A 94 8.38 -18.40 -7.20
N TYR A 95 7.41 -17.53 -6.91
CA TYR A 95 7.10 -16.36 -7.74
C TYR A 95 7.27 -15.07 -6.92
N ARG A 96 7.53 -13.97 -7.62
CA ARG A 96 7.65 -12.63 -7.06
C ARG A 96 6.57 -11.71 -7.59
N VAL A 97 6.03 -10.89 -6.70
CA VAL A 97 5.12 -9.79 -7.02
C VAL A 97 5.80 -8.50 -6.57
N PRO A 98 6.45 -7.77 -7.50
CA PRO A 98 7.06 -6.50 -7.20
C PRO A 98 6.00 -5.42 -6.98
N PHE A 99 6.33 -4.43 -6.18
CA PHE A 99 5.48 -3.28 -5.91
C PHE A 99 6.33 -2.03 -5.72
N ALA A 100 5.69 -0.87 -5.87
CA ALA A 100 6.28 0.43 -5.58
C ALA A 100 5.31 1.27 -4.77
N TRP A 101 5.80 1.89 -3.71
CA TRP A 101 5.11 2.95 -3.01
C TRP A 101 5.58 4.29 -3.57
N VAL A 102 4.63 5.12 -4.01
CA VAL A 102 4.91 6.48 -4.48
C VAL A 102 4.21 7.46 -3.53
N PRO A 103 4.94 8.32 -2.81
CA PRO A 103 4.33 9.32 -1.95
C PRO A 103 3.60 10.38 -2.79
N ASP A 104 2.51 10.92 -2.24
CA ASP A 104 1.87 12.10 -2.84
C ASP A 104 2.80 13.32 -2.76
N GLN A 105 2.56 14.32 -3.60
CA GLN A 105 3.30 15.59 -3.55
C GLN A 105 3.19 16.21 -2.15
N GLY A 106 4.34 16.57 -1.56
CA GLY A 106 4.42 17.07 -0.18
C GLY A 106 4.34 16.01 0.92
N CYS A 107 4.20 14.73 0.57
CA CYS A 107 4.21 13.59 1.49
C CYS A 107 5.51 12.78 1.43
N THR A 108 6.60 13.37 0.94
CA THR A 108 7.91 12.71 0.96
C THR A 108 8.34 12.49 2.42
N PRO A 109 8.65 11.25 2.84
CA PRO A 109 9.17 10.99 4.18
C PRO A 109 10.44 11.81 4.43
N ALA A 110 10.58 12.37 5.64
CA ALA A 110 11.85 12.91 6.11
C ALA A 110 12.82 11.72 6.32
N GLY A 111 13.44 11.27 5.24
CA GLY A 111 14.22 10.03 5.20
C GLY A 111 15.21 10.03 4.05
N GLY A 112 15.89 11.17 3.88
CA GLY A 112 16.91 11.41 2.86
C GLY A 112 17.61 12.74 3.12
N ALA A 113 17.90 13.06 4.38
CA ALA A 113 18.76 14.20 4.71
C ALA A 113 20.23 13.77 4.55
N THR A 114 20.75 13.78 3.32
CA THR A 114 22.12 14.28 3.17
C THR A 114 22.00 15.79 3.29
N ASP A 115 22.32 16.29 4.47
CA ASP A 115 22.65 17.68 4.75
C ASP A 115 23.53 18.25 3.62
N PRO A 116 23.10 19.31 2.91
CA PRO A 116 24.01 20.30 2.41
C PRO A 116 23.86 21.51 3.32
N SER A 117 24.88 21.69 4.17
CA SER A 117 25.21 22.89 4.91
C SER A 117 24.44 24.11 4.41
N LEU A 118 23.54 24.62 5.25
CA LEU A 118 22.86 25.87 5.03
C LEU A 118 23.91 26.96 4.79
N GLY A 119 24.07 27.30 3.51
CA GLY A 119 24.77 28.51 3.10
C GLY A 119 24.18 29.69 3.85
N VAL A 120 24.99 30.26 4.74
CA VAL A 120 24.71 31.52 5.40
C VAL A 120 24.36 32.57 4.37
N SER A 121 23.13 33.07 4.43
CA SER A 121 22.78 34.38 3.88
C SER A 121 21.87 35.05 4.89
N GLN A 122 22.52 35.69 5.85
CA GLN A 122 21.90 36.70 6.69
C GLN A 122 21.65 37.95 5.82
N VAL A 123 20.40 38.35 5.70
CA VAL A 123 19.95 39.74 5.54
C VAL A 123 18.49 39.75 6.02
N SER A 124 18.26 40.13 7.27
CA SER A 124 17.96 41.49 7.72
C SER A 124 16.49 41.87 7.51
N LEU A 125 15.75 41.68 8.61
CA LEU A 125 14.50 42.31 9.06
C LEU A 125 13.98 43.48 8.20
N ASN A 126 12.80 43.31 7.61
CA ASN A 126 11.92 44.39 7.20
C ASN A 126 10.52 44.21 7.81
N THR A 127 10.29 44.97 8.89
CA THR A 127 9.00 45.22 9.54
C THR A 127 8.04 45.93 8.60
N GLN A 128 6.86 45.36 8.29
CA GLN A 128 5.60 46.12 8.24
C GLN A 128 4.36 45.21 8.12
N ALA A 129 3.45 45.28 9.09
CA ALA A 129 2.04 44.98 8.88
C ALA A 129 1.19 45.81 9.87
N PRO A 130 0.28 46.68 9.39
CA PRO A 130 -0.86 47.12 10.17
C PRO A 130 -2.18 46.53 9.65
N ALA A 131 -3.12 46.35 10.57
CA ALA A 131 -4.48 45.86 10.36
C ALA A 131 -5.48 46.99 10.06
N THR A 132 -6.72 46.55 9.73
CA THR A 132 -8.03 47.27 9.64
C THR A 132 -8.28 47.98 8.29
N GLY A 133 -9.46 47.95 7.64
CA GLY A 133 -10.80 47.42 7.86
C GLY A 133 -11.75 48.07 6.81
N GLY A 134 -12.88 47.44 6.43
CA GLY A 134 -13.96 48.12 5.68
C GLY A 134 -14.76 47.28 4.65
N VAL A 135 -15.98 46.91 5.02
CA VAL A 135 -17.17 46.56 4.17
C VAL A 135 -17.95 47.86 3.83
N PRO A 136 -18.97 47.94 2.91
CA PRO A 136 -19.99 46.92 2.60
C PRO A 136 -20.56 46.85 1.15
N GLY A 137 -21.44 45.87 0.90
CA GLY A 137 -22.34 45.82 -0.27
C GLY A 137 -23.36 44.66 -0.20
N SER A 138 -24.65 45.00 -0.13
CA SER A 138 -25.80 44.15 0.23
C SER A 138 -26.49 43.38 -0.91
N GLY A 139 -27.28 42.35 -0.54
CA GLY A 139 -28.46 41.83 -1.28
C GLY A 139 -28.35 40.36 -1.69
N ALA A 140 -29.31 39.45 -1.50
CA ALA A 140 -30.69 39.52 -1.00
C ALA A 140 -31.17 38.12 -0.53
N SER A 141 -32.29 38.16 0.18
CA SER A 141 -33.02 37.13 0.92
C SER A 141 -33.65 36.00 0.07
N ALA A 142 -33.74 34.78 0.62
CA ALA A 142 -35.02 34.10 0.92
C ALA A 142 -34.83 32.64 1.39
N ALA A 143 -35.36 32.34 2.59
CA ALA A 143 -35.83 31.01 2.98
C ALA A 143 -37.38 31.06 3.08
N PRO A 144 -38.08 29.92 3.00
CA PRO A 144 -38.76 29.46 4.21
C PRO A 144 -38.82 27.93 4.40
N THR A 145 -39.11 27.56 5.65
CA THR A 145 -39.23 26.25 6.31
C THR A 145 -40.61 25.60 6.13
N ALA A 146 -40.70 24.26 6.18
CA ALA A 146 -41.81 23.49 6.82
C ALA A 146 -41.51 21.97 6.93
N ASN A 147 -41.87 21.37 8.07
CA ASN A 147 -41.84 19.95 8.49
C ASN A 147 -43.31 19.53 8.82
N PRO A 148 -43.84 18.27 8.72
CA PRO A 148 -43.57 17.15 9.65
C PRO A 148 -43.72 15.68 9.13
N GLN A 149 -43.29 14.72 9.96
CA GLN A 149 -43.29 13.21 9.90
C GLN A 149 -44.70 12.55 9.83
N PRO A 150 -44.91 11.22 9.54
CA PRO A 150 -44.56 10.10 10.46
C PRO A 150 -44.13 8.72 9.86
N SER A 151 -43.25 8.02 10.59
CA SER A 151 -43.20 6.59 11.00
C SER A 151 -43.60 5.42 10.07
N SER A 152 -42.69 4.44 9.94
CA SER A 152 -42.94 2.99 10.16
C SER A 152 -41.62 2.20 10.28
N SER A 153 -41.44 1.48 11.38
CA SER A 153 -40.46 0.39 11.58
C SER A 153 -41.25 -0.92 11.67
N PRO A 154 -40.67 -2.09 11.32
CA PRO A 154 -40.02 -2.87 12.38
C PRO A 154 -38.71 -3.60 12.00
N SER A 155 -37.79 -3.55 12.96
CA SER A 155 -36.82 -4.53 13.47
C SER A 155 -36.61 -5.89 12.76
N ALA A 156 -35.34 -6.22 12.45
CA ALA A 156 -34.63 -7.40 12.99
C ALA A 156 -33.11 -7.33 12.74
N GLY A 157 -32.35 -7.06 13.82
CA GLY A 157 -30.96 -7.51 14.13
C GLY A 157 -29.79 -7.24 13.17
N PRO A 158 -28.71 -6.61 13.67
CA PRO A 158 -27.39 -7.17 13.39
C PRO A 158 -26.61 -7.54 14.65
N THR A 159 -26.01 -8.74 14.58
CA THR A 159 -24.98 -9.27 15.45
C THR A 159 -23.83 -8.26 15.59
N VAL A 160 -23.36 -8.11 16.83
CA VAL A 160 -22.20 -7.33 17.23
C VAL A 160 -20.97 -7.78 16.45
N GLU A 161 -20.43 -6.91 15.60
CA GLU A 161 -19.04 -6.99 15.14
C GLU A 161 -18.35 -5.67 15.49
N PRO A 162 -17.17 -5.69 16.14
CA PRO A 162 -16.58 -4.49 16.70
C PRO A 162 -16.11 -3.53 15.60
N SER A 163 -16.83 -2.42 15.47
CA SER A 163 -16.40 -1.25 14.72
C SER A 163 -15.15 -0.66 15.41
N PRO A 164 -13.98 -0.54 14.77
CA PRO A 164 -12.94 0.31 15.32
C PRO A 164 -13.38 1.76 15.13
N THR A 165 -13.77 2.39 16.23
CA THR A 165 -13.94 3.84 16.31
C THR A 165 -12.65 4.51 15.84
N ALA A 166 -12.66 5.07 14.63
CA ALA A 166 -11.54 5.87 14.13
C ALA A 166 -11.57 7.22 14.85
N THR A 167 -10.84 7.32 15.96
CA THR A 167 -10.47 8.61 16.53
C THR A 167 -9.56 9.32 15.54
N ALA A 168 -10.06 10.38 14.91
CA ALA A 168 -9.24 11.29 14.11
C ALA A 168 -8.31 12.06 15.06
N THR A 169 -7.14 11.50 15.33
CA THR A 169 -6.07 12.23 16.00
C THR A 169 -5.45 13.19 14.99
N ALA A 170 -5.67 14.49 15.21
CA ALA A 170 -4.98 15.54 14.50
C ALA A 170 -3.46 15.28 14.53
N ASN A 171 -2.84 15.39 13.36
CA ASN A 171 -1.43 15.15 13.11
C ASN A 171 -0.54 16.06 13.98
N PRO A 172 0.18 15.55 15.00
CA PRO A 172 1.30 16.30 15.55
C PRO A 172 2.42 16.24 14.50
N THR A 173 2.73 17.40 13.93
CA THR A 173 3.87 17.62 13.05
C THR A 173 5.10 16.84 13.50
N GLY A 174 5.47 15.78 12.78
CA GLY A 174 6.76 15.07 12.95
C GLY A 174 6.72 13.57 13.25
N ARG A 175 5.58 12.89 13.30
CA ARG A 175 5.56 11.42 13.45
C ARG A 175 5.66 10.72 12.10
N THR A 176 6.63 9.82 11.94
CA THR A 176 6.68 8.91 10.79
C THR A 176 5.49 7.96 10.86
N GLY A 177 4.66 7.98 9.82
CA GLY A 177 3.57 7.02 9.66
C GLY A 177 4.09 5.68 9.15
N THR A 178 3.29 4.65 9.33
CA THR A 178 3.58 3.29 8.83
C THR A 178 2.35 2.75 8.12
N ALA A 179 2.53 2.27 6.88
CA ALA A 179 1.53 1.50 6.15
C ALA A 179 1.90 0.02 6.14
N THR A 180 0.96 -0.85 6.53
CA THR A 180 1.11 -2.30 6.41
C THR A 180 0.46 -2.74 5.10
N ILE A 181 1.23 -3.46 4.30
CA ILE A 181 0.79 -4.06 3.03
C ILE A 181 0.76 -5.57 3.15
N ALA A 182 -0.17 -6.19 2.43
CA ALA A 182 -0.33 -7.64 2.40
C ALA A 182 -0.50 -8.13 0.96
N HIS A 183 0.11 -9.26 0.66
CA HIS A 183 -0.07 -9.97 -0.60
C HIS A 183 -0.99 -11.17 -0.41
N THR A 184 -2.04 -11.25 -1.23
CA THR A 184 -2.99 -12.36 -1.29
C THR A 184 -2.85 -13.05 -2.65
N PRO A 185 -2.45 -14.33 -2.70
CA PRO A 185 -2.35 -15.07 -3.96
C PRO A 185 -3.67 -15.13 -4.73
N ALA A 186 -3.62 -15.36 -6.04
CA ALA A 186 -4.83 -15.46 -6.89
C ALA A 186 -5.89 -16.48 -6.39
N PRO A 187 -5.51 -17.63 -5.80
CA PRO A 187 -6.49 -18.54 -5.19
C PRO A 187 -7.25 -17.98 -3.98
N GLY A 188 -6.92 -16.78 -3.49
CA GLY A 188 -7.65 -16.07 -2.44
C GLY A 188 -6.96 -16.07 -1.08
N SER A 189 -7.74 -15.84 -0.03
CA SER A 189 -7.29 -15.75 1.36
C SER A 189 -6.75 -17.08 1.90
N PRO A 190 -5.87 -17.06 2.92
CA PRO A 190 -5.33 -15.88 3.61
C PRO A 190 -4.16 -15.22 2.86
N SER A 191 -3.80 -14.00 3.25
CA SER A 191 -2.58 -13.33 2.78
C SER A 191 -1.35 -14.22 2.98
N ALA A 192 -0.50 -14.33 1.96
CA ALA A 192 0.72 -15.15 2.02
C ALA A 192 1.88 -14.44 2.73
N ALA A 193 1.92 -13.11 2.65
CA ALA A 193 2.99 -12.31 3.22
C ALA A 193 2.49 -10.90 3.55
N THR A 194 3.15 -10.25 4.51
CA THR A 194 2.91 -8.86 4.91
C THR A 194 4.22 -8.10 5.02
N ALA A 195 4.19 -6.78 4.78
CA ALA A 195 5.34 -5.89 4.94
C ALA A 195 4.90 -4.55 5.53
N SER A 196 5.82 -3.81 6.13
CA SER A 196 5.60 -2.44 6.61
C SER A 196 6.42 -1.44 5.80
N LEU A 197 5.79 -0.35 5.41
CA LEU A 197 6.38 0.77 4.68
C LEU A 197 6.35 2.02 5.56
N PRO A 198 7.45 2.78 5.67
CA PRO A 198 7.39 4.13 6.21
C PRO A 198 6.60 5.02 5.25
N VAL A 199 5.62 5.76 5.77
CA VAL A 199 4.78 6.70 5.01
C VAL A 199 4.68 8.03 5.77
N ALA A 200 4.58 9.16 5.06
CA ALA A 200 4.43 10.45 5.72
C ALA A 200 2.95 10.82 5.90
N CYS A 201 2.29 11.31 4.85
CA CYS A 201 0.88 11.71 4.90
C CYS A 201 -0.05 10.97 3.92
N GLY A 202 0.47 10.44 2.82
CA GLY A 202 -0.33 9.84 1.75
C GLY A 202 0.54 9.27 0.63
N GLY A 203 -0.08 8.54 -0.29
CA GLY A 203 0.60 7.94 -1.43
C GLY A 203 -0.15 6.77 -2.05
N THR A 204 0.41 6.29 -3.15
CA THR A 204 -0.16 5.21 -3.95
C THR A 204 0.78 4.01 -3.98
N LEU A 205 0.23 2.84 -3.66
CA LEU A 205 0.89 1.55 -3.82
C LEU A 205 0.59 0.99 -5.21
N TYR A 206 1.61 0.91 -6.07
CA TYR A 206 1.54 0.29 -7.39
C TYR A 206 1.96 -1.17 -7.30
N ARG A 207 1.13 -2.08 -7.81
CA ARG A 207 1.44 -3.51 -7.96
C ARG A 207 1.99 -3.75 -9.37
N GLY A 208 3.14 -4.40 -9.49
CA GLY A 208 3.68 -4.87 -10.76
C GLY A 208 3.24 -6.29 -11.11
N GLY A 209 3.52 -6.68 -12.36
CA GLY A 209 3.25 -8.02 -12.87
C GLY A 209 4.07 -9.10 -12.16
N VAL A 210 3.53 -10.33 -12.17
CA VAL A 210 4.18 -11.48 -11.53
C VAL A 210 5.37 -11.98 -12.33
N GLN A 211 6.40 -12.45 -11.62
CA GLN A 211 7.63 -13.01 -12.22
C GLN A 211 8.05 -14.29 -11.49
N SER A 212 8.85 -15.12 -12.12
CA SER A 212 9.49 -16.26 -11.43
C SER A 212 10.54 -15.77 -10.43
N ALA A 213 10.49 -16.29 -9.20
CA ALA A 213 11.60 -16.15 -8.26
C ALA A 213 12.62 -17.23 -8.61
N GLY A 214 13.76 -16.86 -9.22
CA GLY A 214 14.80 -17.79 -9.66
C GLY A 214 15.57 -18.51 -8.53
N GLY A 215 14.90 -19.03 -7.50
CA GLY A 215 15.50 -19.74 -6.38
C GLY A 215 14.48 -20.56 -5.59
N ALA A 216 14.96 -21.62 -4.94
CA ALA A 216 14.15 -22.48 -4.08
C ALA A 216 13.71 -21.74 -2.81
N ALA A 217 12.62 -22.21 -2.19
CA ALA A 217 12.17 -21.73 -0.89
C ALA A 217 13.31 -21.78 0.15
N PRO A 218 13.43 -20.78 1.03
CA PRO A 218 14.36 -20.87 2.15
C PRO A 218 14.05 -22.13 2.96
N GLN A 219 15.00 -23.07 2.98
CA GLN A 219 14.83 -24.33 3.71
C GLN A 219 14.84 -24.03 5.21
N THR A 220 13.68 -24.04 5.85
CA THR A 220 13.59 -24.00 7.31
C THR A 220 14.00 -25.36 7.86
N GLY A 221 15.30 -25.53 8.14
CA GLY A 221 15.84 -26.69 8.86
C GLY A 221 16.74 -27.57 8.02
N ALA A 222 18.04 -27.27 8.02
CA ALA A 222 19.01 -28.35 7.99
C ALA A 222 18.96 -29.04 9.36
N PRO A 223 18.73 -30.37 9.45
CA PRO A 223 19.05 -31.06 10.69
C PRO A 223 20.57 -30.95 10.89
N THR A 224 20.99 -30.32 11.98
CA THR A 224 22.37 -30.46 12.46
C THR A 224 22.58 -31.94 12.75
N ALA A 225 23.32 -32.63 11.87
CA ALA A 225 23.82 -33.95 12.15
C ALA A 225 24.81 -33.83 13.32
N GLY A 226 24.48 -34.46 14.45
CA GLY A 226 25.31 -34.61 15.64
C GLY A 226 25.16 -36.03 16.17
#